data_AF-A0A7W8X145-F1
#
_entry.id   AF-A0A7W8X145-F1
#
_cell.length_a   1.000
_cell.length_b   1.000
_cell.length_c   1.000
_cell.angle_alpha   90.00
_cell.angle_beta   90.00
_cell.angle_gamma   90.00
#
_symmetry.space_group_name_H-M   'P 1'
#
loop_
_entity.id
_entity.type
_entity.pdbx_description
1 polymer ?
#
loop_
_entity_poly.entity_id
_entity_poly.type
_entity_poly.pdbx_seq_one_letter_code
_entity_poly.pdbx_strand_id
1 'polypeptide(L)'
;MPTPASPRPTPAQPAAHGWAELRRRSGEIPWVLAGGFLGTLARYCLGFLGDPLWILIAINCVGCFLLGTIFALRRENRLSPRDYAFWGTGVVGSFTTFSGVMVLLAVPAAHLLTWLAVIASIVVGILLALVGSWLVRRIANTQQDLEQDRGVAS
;
A
#
# COMPACT_ATOMS: atom_id res chain seq x y z
N MET A 1 -41.85 -49.87 -20.80
CA MET A 1 -40.62 -49.82 -19.98
C MET A 1 -40.46 -48.39 -19.46
N PRO A 2 -40.31 -48.15 -18.15
CA PRO A 2 -40.03 -46.82 -17.67
C PRO A 2 -38.58 -46.42 -18.01
N THR A 3 -38.42 -45.25 -18.58
CA THR A 3 -37.13 -44.63 -18.93
C THR A 3 -36.31 -44.41 -17.65
N PRO A 4 -35.00 -44.77 -17.61
CA PRO A 4 -34.18 -44.48 -16.44
C PRO A 4 -34.05 -42.97 -16.25
N ALA A 5 -34.35 -42.51 -15.04
CA ALA A 5 -34.20 -41.10 -14.67
C ALA A 5 -32.72 -40.69 -14.82
N SER A 6 -32.47 -39.56 -15.47
CA SER A 6 -31.13 -39.00 -15.59
C SER A 6 -30.55 -38.70 -14.20
N PRO A 7 -29.24 -38.92 -13.99
CA PRO A 7 -28.60 -38.57 -12.72
C PRO A 7 -28.77 -37.08 -12.44
N ARG A 8 -29.18 -36.71 -11.22
CA ARG A 8 -29.20 -35.31 -10.81
C ARG A 8 -27.77 -34.76 -10.91
N PRO A 9 -27.57 -33.54 -11.43
CA PRO A 9 -26.27 -32.89 -11.38
C PRO A 9 -25.84 -32.74 -9.92
N THR A 10 -24.64 -33.20 -9.60
CA THR A 10 -24.03 -33.07 -8.29
C THR A 10 -23.94 -31.58 -7.92
N PRO A 11 -24.38 -31.16 -6.72
CA PRO A 11 -24.19 -29.78 -6.27
C PRO A 11 -22.70 -29.41 -6.35
N ALA A 12 -22.38 -28.28 -6.98
CA ALA A 12 -21.01 -27.78 -7.01
C ALA A 12 -20.50 -27.62 -5.57
N GLN A 13 -19.40 -28.31 -5.24
CA GLN A 13 -18.79 -28.22 -3.92
C GLN A 13 -18.31 -26.78 -3.68
N PRO A 14 -18.67 -26.14 -2.56
CA PRO A 14 -18.23 -24.77 -2.28
C PRO A 14 -16.72 -24.75 -2.11
N ALA A 15 -16.08 -23.80 -2.80
CA ALA A 15 -14.63 -23.61 -2.93
C ALA A 15 -13.82 -23.87 -1.64
N ALA A 16 -13.37 -25.10 -1.43
CA ALA A 16 -12.54 -25.50 -0.30
C ALA A 16 -11.15 -24.81 -0.30
N HIS A 17 -10.79 -24.15 -1.40
CA HIS A 17 -9.49 -23.49 -1.58
C HIS A 17 -9.40 -22.13 -0.84
N GLY A 18 -10.51 -21.42 -0.65
CA GLY A 18 -10.50 -20.07 -0.06
C GLY A 18 -10.20 -20.06 1.44
N TRP A 19 -10.79 -20.98 2.20
CA TRP A 19 -10.63 -21.05 3.66
C TRP A 19 -9.24 -21.53 4.10
N ALA A 20 -8.57 -22.34 3.28
CA ALA A 20 -7.20 -22.78 3.54
C ALA A 20 -6.18 -21.65 3.30
N GLU A 21 -6.38 -20.85 2.24
CA GLU A 21 -5.54 -19.68 1.94
C GLU A 21 -5.70 -18.56 2.99
N LEU A 22 -6.94 -18.30 3.44
CA LEU A 22 -7.22 -17.35 4.52
C LEU A 22 -6.53 -17.77 5.83
N ARG A 23 -6.53 -19.07 6.17
CA ARG A 23 -5.79 -19.58 7.33
C ARG A 23 -4.28 -19.43 7.17
N ARG A 24 -3.72 -19.61 5.98
CA ARG A 24 -2.28 -19.40 5.74
C ARG A 24 -1.86 -17.92 5.86
N ARG A 25 -2.71 -16.98 5.44
CA ARG A 25 -2.44 -15.53 5.52
C ARG A 25 -2.75 -14.90 6.88
N SER A 26 -3.41 -15.63 7.78
CA SER A 26 -3.78 -15.13 9.11
C SER A 26 -2.58 -14.61 9.94
N GLY A 27 -1.36 -15.08 9.66
CA GLY A 27 -0.15 -14.61 10.32
C GLY A 27 0.25 -13.16 10.02
N GLU A 28 -0.32 -12.52 9.00
CA GLU A 28 -0.03 -11.12 8.62
C GLU A 28 -0.99 -10.12 9.28
N ILE A 29 -2.19 -10.56 9.70
CA ILE A 29 -3.24 -9.69 10.25
C ILE A 29 -2.76 -8.88 11.46
N PRO A 30 -2.08 -9.47 12.47
CA PRO A 30 -1.60 -8.69 13.63
C PRO A 30 -0.63 -7.57 13.23
N TRP A 31 0.17 -7.79 12.19
CA TRP A 31 1.12 -6.80 11.67
C TRP A 31 0.40 -5.65 10.98
N VAL A 32 -0.64 -5.95 10.18
CA VAL A 32 -1.49 -4.90 9.60
C VAL A 32 -2.14 -4.07 10.70
N LEU A 33 -2.67 -4.70 11.75
CA LEU A 33 -3.33 -3.99 12.86
C LEU A 33 -2.34 -3.11 13.64
N ALA A 34 -1.18 -3.64 14.00
CA ALA A 34 -0.15 -2.90 14.71
C ALA A 34 0.36 -1.70 13.89
N GLY A 35 0.63 -1.92 12.60
CA GLY A 35 1.02 -0.84 11.70
C GLY A 35 -0.10 0.17 11.50
N GLY A 36 -1.35 -0.31 11.38
CA GLY A 36 -2.56 0.49 11.23
C GLY A 36 -2.79 1.46 12.40
N PHE A 37 -2.59 0.96 13.62
CA PHE A 37 -2.62 1.79 14.82
C PHE A 37 -1.56 2.88 14.78
N LEU A 38 -0.30 2.53 14.47
CA LEU A 38 0.81 3.47 14.42
C LEU A 38 0.62 4.55 13.34
N GLY A 39 0.24 4.16 12.13
CA GLY A 39 0.02 5.10 11.03
C GLY A 39 -1.14 6.05 11.29
N THR A 40 -2.24 5.55 11.87
CA THR A 40 -3.37 6.38 12.29
C THR A 40 -2.97 7.37 13.37
N LEU A 41 -2.23 6.94 14.39
CA LEU A 41 -1.76 7.80 15.47
C LEU A 41 -0.82 8.89 14.93
N ALA A 42 0.13 8.53 14.08
CA ALA A 42 1.03 9.49 13.44
C ALA A 42 0.25 10.54 12.64
N ARG A 43 -0.70 10.11 11.79
CA ARG A 43 -1.57 11.02 11.04
C ARG A 43 -2.37 11.94 11.96
N TYR A 44 -2.94 11.39 13.03
CA TYR A 44 -3.72 12.17 14.00
C TYR A 44 -2.85 13.24 14.68
N CYS A 45 -1.66 12.88 15.15
CA CYS A 45 -0.74 13.81 15.79
C CYS A 45 -0.26 14.91 14.83
N LEU A 46 0.04 14.59 13.57
CA LEU A 46 0.43 15.59 12.57
C LEU A 46 -0.71 16.55 12.25
N GLY A 47 -1.97 16.14 12.43
CA GLY A 47 -3.15 16.98 12.29
C GLY A 47 -3.16 18.23 13.18
N PHE A 48 -2.38 18.24 14.27
CA PHE A 48 -2.26 19.41 15.17
C PHE A 48 -1.19 20.42 14.74
N LEU A 49 -0.40 20.12 13.71
CA LEU A 49 0.77 20.93 13.35
C LEU A 49 0.46 22.12 12.44
N GLY A 50 -0.77 22.24 11.92
CA GLY A 50 -1.12 23.37 11.08
C GLY A 50 -2.41 23.18 10.30
N ASP A 51 -2.47 23.87 9.17
CA ASP A 51 -3.65 23.89 8.31
C ASP A 51 -3.98 22.49 7.75
N PRO A 52 -5.25 22.05 7.84
CA PRO A 52 -5.66 20.71 7.42
C PRO A 52 -5.35 20.38 5.96
N LEU A 53 -5.43 21.35 5.02
CA LEU A 53 -5.14 21.12 3.60
C LEU A 53 -3.68 20.73 3.43
N TRP A 54 -2.76 21.54 3.99
CA TRP A 54 -1.33 21.32 3.83
C TRP A 54 -0.85 20.07 4.56
N ILE A 55 -1.41 19.77 5.73
CA ILE A 55 -1.12 18.51 6.44
C ILE A 55 -1.60 17.31 5.62
N LEU A 56 -2.84 17.33 5.10
CA LEU A 56 -3.37 16.24 4.27
C LEU A 56 -2.53 16.02 3.00
N ILE A 57 -2.11 17.09 2.33
CA ILE A 57 -1.22 16.99 1.16
C ILE A 57 0.12 16.38 1.56
N ALA A 58 0.75 16.88 2.64
CA ALA A 58 2.06 16.43 3.06
C ALA A 58 2.07 14.94 3.44
N ILE A 59 1.13 14.49 4.28
CA ILE A 59 1.08 13.08 4.69
C ILE A 59 0.80 12.14 3.51
N ASN A 60 -0.06 12.54 2.57
CA ASN A 60 -0.34 11.71 1.39
C ASN A 60 0.87 11.67 0.44
N CYS A 61 1.56 12.79 0.21
CA CYS A 61 2.77 12.83 -0.62
C CYS A 61 3.91 11.99 -0.01
N VAL A 62 4.18 12.15 1.29
CA VAL A 62 5.16 11.32 2.01
C VAL A 62 4.78 9.85 1.93
N GLY A 63 3.50 9.54 2.16
CA GLY A 63 2.98 8.18 2.06
C GLY A 63 3.12 7.58 0.66
N CYS A 64 2.91 8.34 -0.42
CA CYS A 64 3.15 7.87 -1.79
C CYS A 64 4.61 7.51 -2.03
N PHE A 65 5.56 8.35 -1.58
CA PHE A 65 7.00 8.04 -1.67
C PHE A 65 7.35 6.75 -0.91
N LEU A 66 6.87 6.63 0.33
CA LEU A 66 7.10 5.45 1.17
C LEU A 66 6.49 4.20 0.54
N LEU A 67 5.27 4.28 0.02
CA LEU A 67 4.58 3.16 -0.61
C LEU A 67 5.35 2.68 -1.85
N GLY A 68 5.82 3.59 -2.70
CA GLY A 68 6.66 3.25 -3.85
C GLY A 68 7.95 2.53 -3.43
N THR A 69 8.62 3.06 -2.41
CA THR A 69 9.84 2.47 -1.84
C THR A 69 9.59 1.05 -1.28
N ILE A 70 8.58 0.90 -0.43
CA ILE A 70 8.20 -0.38 0.20
C ILE A 70 7.76 -1.40 -0.85
N PHE A 71 6.98 -0.97 -1.84
CA PHE A 71 6.55 -1.82 -2.94
C PHE A 71 7.74 -2.32 -3.75
N ALA A 72 8.68 -1.45 -4.11
CA ALA A 72 9.88 -1.86 -4.82
C ALA A 72 10.76 -2.80 -3.98
N LEU A 73 10.98 -2.51 -2.69
CA LEU A 73 11.72 -3.39 -1.79
C LEU A 73 11.10 -4.79 -1.71
N ARG A 74 9.76 -4.87 -1.69
CA ARG A 74 9.05 -6.15 -1.74
C ARG A 74 9.24 -6.87 -3.08
N ARG A 75 9.23 -6.15 -4.20
CA ARG A 75 9.49 -6.73 -5.53
C ARG A 75 10.92 -7.25 -5.69
N GLU A 76 11.89 -6.59 -5.08
CA GLU A 76 13.29 -7.04 -5.03
C GLU A 76 13.53 -8.13 -3.96
N ASN A 77 12.47 -8.73 -3.40
CA ASN A 77 12.53 -9.72 -2.31
C ASN A 77 13.31 -9.28 -1.06
N ARG A 78 13.47 -7.96 -0.85
CA ARG A 78 14.16 -7.37 0.31
C ARG A 78 13.26 -7.11 1.52
N LEU A 79 11.97 -7.41 1.42
CA LEU A 79 10.99 -7.28 2.51
C LEU A 79 10.20 -8.59 2.68
N SER A 80 10.08 -9.07 3.91
CA SER A 80 9.26 -10.23 4.22
C SER A 80 7.76 -9.92 4.07
N PRO A 81 6.89 -10.93 3.94
CA PRO A 81 5.45 -10.69 3.83
C PRO A 81 4.88 -9.95 5.05
N ARG A 82 5.39 -10.28 6.24
CA ARG A 82 5.00 -9.64 7.52
C ARG A 82 5.44 -8.17 7.57
N ASP A 83 6.65 -7.87 7.12
CA ASP A 83 7.15 -6.50 7.09
C ASP A 83 6.37 -5.66 6.08
N TYR A 84 6.00 -6.22 4.92
CA TYR A 84 5.15 -5.54 3.95
C TYR A 84 3.74 -5.30 4.51
N ALA A 85 3.17 -6.28 5.21
CA ALA A 85 1.88 -6.15 5.89
C ALA A 85 1.92 -5.05 6.97
N PHE A 86 3.00 -4.98 7.77
CA PHE A 86 3.18 -3.94 8.78
C PHE A 86 3.40 -2.56 8.14
N TRP A 87 4.46 -2.39 7.34
CA TRP A 87 4.89 -1.08 6.83
C TRP A 87 4.02 -0.57 5.68
N GLY A 88 3.73 -1.43 4.70
CA GLY A 88 2.97 -1.06 3.51
C GLY A 88 1.48 -0.95 3.82
N THR A 89 0.85 -2.07 4.15
CA THR A 89 -0.60 -2.12 4.37
C THR A 89 -1.02 -1.44 5.67
N GLY A 90 -0.33 -1.71 6.78
CA GLY A 90 -0.64 -1.14 8.08
C GLY A 90 -0.28 0.34 8.20
N VAL A 91 1.01 0.65 8.34
CA VAL A 91 1.51 2.00 8.62
C VAL A 91 1.17 2.96 7.49
N VAL A 92 1.68 2.74 6.28
CA VAL A 92 1.47 3.68 5.17
C VAL A 92 0.01 3.74 4.74
N GLY A 93 -0.69 2.59 4.71
CA GLY A 93 -2.11 2.53 4.37
C GLY A 93 -3.02 3.33 5.32
N SER A 94 -2.71 3.37 6.62
CA SER A 94 -3.50 4.12 7.61
C SER A 94 -2.99 5.55 7.89
N PHE A 95 -1.71 5.80 7.59
CA PHE A 95 -1.07 7.11 7.63
C PHE A 95 -1.57 8.03 6.51
N THR A 96 -1.82 7.48 5.33
CA THR A 96 -2.45 8.21 4.22
C THR A 96 -3.96 8.21 4.36
N THR A 97 -4.65 9.17 3.71
CA THR A 97 -6.11 9.21 3.77
C THR A 97 -6.72 9.90 2.55
N PHE A 98 -7.51 9.14 1.80
CA PHE A 98 -8.38 9.66 0.76
C PHE A 98 -9.66 10.27 1.34
N SER A 99 -10.26 9.63 2.34
CA SER A 99 -11.49 10.12 2.97
C SER A 99 -11.31 11.49 3.64
N GLY A 100 -10.16 11.75 4.26
CA GLY A 100 -9.85 13.08 4.81
C GLY A 100 -9.82 14.17 3.74
N VAL A 101 -9.25 13.87 2.57
CA VAL A 101 -9.25 14.79 1.41
C VAL A 101 -10.68 15.00 0.89
N MET A 102 -11.49 13.94 0.78
CA MET A 102 -12.88 14.07 0.34
C MET A 102 -13.72 14.92 1.29
N VAL A 103 -13.55 14.74 2.60
CA VAL A 103 -14.23 15.56 3.62
C VAL A 103 -13.83 17.04 3.48
N LEU A 104 -12.54 17.33 3.25
CA LEU A 104 -12.06 18.69 3.04
C LEU A 104 -12.70 19.33 1.79
N LEU A 105 -12.81 18.59 0.70
CA LEU A 105 -13.40 19.07 -0.55
C LEU A 105 -14.93 19.20 -0.50
N ALA A 106 -15.59 18.47 0.40
CA ALA A 106 -17.04 18.52 0.59
C ALA A 106 -17.51 19.76 1.37
N VAL A 107 -16.59 20.50 2.01
CA VAL A 107 -16.94 21.72 2.73
C VAL A 107 -17.41 22.79 1.72
N PRO A 108 -18.59 23.43 1.90
CA PRO A 108 -19.10 24.44 0.96
C PRO A 108 -18.18 25.64 0.73
N ALA A 109 -17.26 25.91 1.65
CA ALA A 109 -16.24 26.94 1.54
C ALA A 109 -14.98 26.49 0.78
N ALA A 110 -14.91 25.26 0.27
CA ALA A 110 -13.76 24.78 -0.50
C ALA A 110 -13.62 25.56 -1.81
N HIS A 111 -12.72 26.54 -1.81
CA HIS A 111 -12.44 27.37 -2.98
C HIS A 111 -11.74 26.58 -4.10
N LEU A 112 -11.81 27.08 -5.34
CA LEU A 112 -11.12 26.52 -6.51
C LEU A 112 -9.65 26.16 -6.22
N LEU A 113 -8.96 26.97 -5.41
CA LEU A 113 -7.58 26.73 -5.03
C LEU A 113 -7.38 25.42 -4.26
N THR A 114 -8.33 25.03 -3.40
CA THR A 114 -8.28 23.76 -2.64
C THR A 114 -8.34 22.57 -3.60
N TRP A 115 -9.24 22.63 -4.59
CA TRP A 115 -9.35 21.61 -5.64
C TRP A 115 -8.06 21.51 -6.46
N LEU A 116 -7.52 22.65 -6.89
CA LEU A 116 -6.26 22.68 -7.65
C LEU A 116 -5.09 22.12 -6.83
N ALA A 117 -4.99 22.46 -5.54
CA ALA A 117 -3.95 21.95 -4.65
C ALA A 117 -4.04 20.43 -4.48
N VAL A 118 -5.25 19.89 -4.29
CA VAL A 118 -5.46 18.43 -4.19
C VAL A 118 -5.13 17.74 -5.50
N ILE A 119 -5.58 18.24 -6.65
CA ILE A 119 -5.27 17.64 -7.96
C ILE A 119 -3.75 17.65 -8.22
N ALA A 120 -3.09 18.77 -7.93
CA ALA A 120 -1.64 18.88 -8.03
C ALA A 120 -0.94 17.86 -7.11
N SER A 121 -1.43 17.67 -5.88
CA SER A 121 -0.88 16.69 -4.94
C SER A 121 -0.99 15.25 -5.42
N ILE A 122 -2.02 14.90 -6.21
CA ILE A 122 -2.14 13.56 -6.81
C ILE A 122 -1.02 13.34 -7.82
N VAL A 123 -0.77 14.31 -8.70
CA VAL A 123 0.33 14.25 -9.68
C VAL A 123 1.67 14.14 -8.96
N VAL A 124 1.90 15.00 -7.96
CA VAL A 124 3.12 14.96 -7.14
C VAL A 124 3.26 13.62 -6.41
N GLY A 125 2.17 13.09 -5.84
CA GLY A 125 2.15 11.80 -5.16
C GLY A 125 2.56 10.65 -6.10
N ILE A 126 2.03 10.61 -7.32
CA ILE A 126 2.41 9.61 -8.32
C ILE A 126 3.91 9.74 -8.64
N LEU A 127 4.41 10.95 -8.88
CA LEU A 127 5.84 11.18 -9.14
C LEU A 127 6.71 10.71 -7.96
N LEU A 128 6.30 11.01 -6.73
CA LEU A 128 7.01 10.57 -5.52
C LEU A 128 7.03 9.05 -5.37
N ALA A 129 5.93 8.36 -5.67
CA ALA A 129 5.88 6.90 -5.66
C ALA A 129 6.84 6.29 -6.71
N LEU A 130 6.91 6.91 -7.90
CA LEU A 130 7.85 6.51 -8.96
C LEU A 130 9.30 6.74 -8.52
N VAL A 131 9.60 7.89 -7.90
CA VAL A 131 10.94 8.21 -7.37
C VAL A 131 11.35 7.22 -6.28
N GLY A 132 10.49 6.95 -5.30
CA GLY A 132 10.77 5.96 -4.24
C GLY A 132 11.05 4.57 -4.81
N SER A 133 10.22 4.15 -5.77
CA SER A 133 10.43 2.86 -6.46
C SER A 133 11.72 2.82 -7.28
N TRP A 134 12.07 3.91 -7.94
CA TRP A 134 13.27 4.04 -8.76
C TRP A 134 14.54 3.99 -7.92
N LEU A 135 14.56 4.65 -6.76
CA LEU A 135 15.72 4.67 -5.87
C LEU A 135 16.10 3.27 -5.40
N VAL A 136 15.10 2.47 -5.01
CA VAL A 136 15.33 1.08 -4.58
C VAL A 136 15.94 0.24 -5.70
N ARG A 137 15.37 0.31 -6.91
CA ARG A 137 15.87 -0.42 -8.08
C ARG A 137 17.29 -0.02 -8.45
N ARG A 138 17.61 1.28 -8.37
CA ARG A 138 18.97 1.77 -8.63
C ARG A 138 19.99 1.16 -7.67
N ILE A 139 19.69 1.18 -6.37
CA ILE A 139 20.57 0.60 -5.36
C ILE A 139 20.71 -0.92 -5.56
N ALA A 140 19.62 -1.61 -5.87
CA ALA A 140 19.63 -3.05 -6.12
C ALA A 140 20.53 -3.42 -7.31
N ASN A 141 20.40 -2.71 -8.44
CA ASN A 141 21.22 -2.95 -9.63
C ASN A 141 22.71 -2.72 -9.36
N THR A 142 23.07 -1.63 -8.66
CA THR A 142 24.48 -1.35 -8.34
C THR A 142 25.12 -2.44 -7.49
N GLN A 143 24.37 -3.09 -6.60
CA GLN A 143 24.91 -4.21 -5.82
C GLN A 143 25.15 -5.46 -6.66
N GLN A 144 24.28 -5.73 -7.63
CA GLN A 144 24.45 -6.85 -8.55
C GLN A 144 25.73 -6.69 -9.40
N ASP A 145 25.97 -5.47 -9.90
CA ASP A 145 27.18 -5.16 -10.69
C ASP A 145 28.46 -5.39 -9.85
N LEU A 146 28.47 -4.95 -8.59
CA LEU A 146 29.63 -5.11 -7.69
C LEU A 146 29.89 -6.57 -7.28
N GLU A 147 28.83 -7.35 -7.09
CA GLU A 147 28.95 -8.78 -6.80
C GLU A 147 29.48 -9.55 -8.01
N GLN A 148 29.05 -9.18 -9.21
CA GLN A 148 29.51 -9.77 -10.45
C GLN A 148 30.99 -9.47 -10.72
N ASP A 149 31.44 -8.23 -10.53
CA ASP A 149 32.86 -7.86 -10.68
C ASP A 149 33.77 -8.60 -9.69
N ARG A 150 33.31 -8.79 -8.44
CA ARG A 150 34.05 -9.58 -7.43
C ARG A 150 34.17 -11.06 -7.80
N GLY A 151 33.13 -11.63 -8.41
CA GLY A 151 33.14 -13.03 -8.85
C GLY A 151 34.03 -13.29 -10.07
N VAL A 152 34.31 -12.28 -10.89
CA VAL A 152 35.24 -12.39 -12.04
C VAL A 152 36.70 -12.28 -11.60
N ALA A 153 36.97 -11.63 -10.45
CA ALA A 153 38.31 -11.41 -9.93
C ALA A 153 38.87 -12.56 -9.06
N SER A 154 38.06 -13.59 -8.75
CA SER A 154 38.43 -14.77 -7.95
C SER A 154 38.62 -16.01 -8.81
#